data_AF-A0AAD6YNH7-F1
#
_entry.id   AF-A0AAD6YNH7-F1
#
_cell.length_a   1.000
_cell.length_b   1.000
_cell.length_c   1.000
_cell.angle_alpha   90.00
_cell.angle_beta   90.00
_cell.angle_gamma   90.00
#
_symmetry.space_group_name_H-M   'P 1'
#
loop_
_entity.id
_entity.type
_entity.pdbx_description
1 polymer ?
#
loop_
_entity_poly.entity_id
_entity_poly.type
_entity_poly.pdbx_seq_one_letter_code
_entity_poly.pdbx_strand_id
1 'polypeptide(L)'
;MSLQTQVPSHPNVEPLSLPTWGSPAEFLASRYSAELKILQSLTDERYGTAYIYYTRYRILNRIATEIGLHIHRPSQMAMVDNVRLTYQALFEWAEVNSGSFGNVKAQIVEGEQIRQELSRLSSPTQQQTTLLQHLNCLATDPDLTATVARPASLGWSLSTLRSHTVIYRARHQQRPVGPR
;
A
#
# COMPACT_ATOMS: atom_id res chain seq x y z
N MET A 1 33.06 -38.01 55.19
CA MET A 1 31.98 -38.35 54.24
C MET A 1 31.56 -37.06 53.57
N SER A 2 32.00 -36.82 52.33
CA SER A 2 31.73 -35.59 51.59
C SER A 2 30.61 -35.84 50.60
N LEU A 3 29.48 -35.13 50.76
CA LEU A 3 28.36 -35.16 49.82
C LEU A 3 28.72 -34.28 48.62
N GLN A 4 28.93 -34.91 47.47
CA GLN A 4 29.19 -34.24 46.20
C GLN A 4 27.83 -33.91 45.57
N THR A 5 27.42 -32.64 45.64
CA THR A 5 26.17 -32.16 45.04
C THR A 5 26.31 -32.16 43.52
N GLN A 6 25.62 -33.09 42.84
CA GLN A 6 25.44 -33.07 41.39
C GLN A 6 24.55 -31.87 41.02
N VAL A 7 25.09 -30.93 40.25
CA VAL A 7 24.32 -29.86 39.62
C VAL A 7 23.65 -30.45 38.36
N PRO A 8 22.31 -30.36 38.21
CA PRO A 8 21.65 -30.86 37.01
C PRO A 8 22.07 -30.03 35.80
N SER A 9 22.51 -30.72 34.75
CA SER A 9 22.83 -30.15 33.45
C SER A 9 21.56 -29.55 32.85
N HIS A 10 21.54 -28.23 32.67
CA HIS A 10 20.46 -27.57 31.92
C HIS A 10 20.41 -28.13 30.49
N PRO A 11 19.23 -28.36 29.92
CA PRO A 11 19.12 -28.72 28.51
C PRO A 11 19.73 -27.60 27.67
N ASN A 12 20.63 -27.99 26.78
CA ASN A 12 21.25 -27.13 25.78
C ASN A 12 20.13 -26.61 24.87
N VAL A 13 19.59 -25.43 25.18
CA VAL A 13 18.66 -24.74 24.28
C VAL A 13 19.52 -24.22 23.14
N GLU A 14 19.57 -24.95 22.03
CA GLU A 14 20.18 -24.44 20.80
C GLU A 14 19.58 -23.06 20.52
N PRO A 15 20.40 -22.02 20.35
CA PRO A 15 19.88 -20.72 19.97
C PRO A 15 19.16 -20.90 18.64
N LEU A 16 17.85 -20.65 18.62
CA LEU A 16 17.04 -20.55 17.42
C LEU A 16 17.77 -19.62 16.46
N SER A 17 18.44 -20.21 15.47
CA SER A 17 19.19 -19.47 14.46
C SER A 17 18.16 -18.77 13.60
N LEU A 18 17.95 -17.48 13.85
CA LEU A 18 17.10 -16.65 13.00
C LEU A 18 17.63 -16.76 11.56
N PRO A 19 16.76 -16.90 10.55
CA PRO A 19 17.20 -16.87 9.17
C PRO A 19 17.96 -15.55 8.93
N THR A 20 19.24 -15.65 8.61
CA THR A 20 20.05 -14.51 8.17
C THR A 20 19.80 -14.30 6.69
N TRP A 21 19.15 -13.20 6.37
CA TRP A 21 18.94 -12.78 4.98
C TRP A 21 20.20 -12.12 4.44
N GLY A 22 20.63 -12.48 3.24
CA GLY A 22 21.81 -11.91 2.59
C GLY A 22 21.56 -10.52 2.01
N SER A 23 20.30 -10.18 1.70
CA SER A 23 19.93 -8.86 1.16
C SER A 23 18.48 -8.43 1.47
N PRO A 24 18.17 -7.12 1.35
CA PRO A 24 16.79 -6.60 1.35
C PRO A 24 15.86 -7.30 0.36
N ALA A 25 16.35 -7.60 -0.84
CA ALA A 25 15.57 -8.24 -1.89
C ALA A 25 15.20 -9.68 -1.52
N GLU A 26 16.14 -10.45 -0.96
CA GLU A 26 15.88 -11.81 -0.48
C GLU A 26 14.85 -11.84 0.66
N PHE A 27 15.00 -10.92 1.62
CA PHE A 27 14.04 -10.75 2.71
C PHE A 27 12.63 -10.48 2.19
N LEU A 28 12.49 -9.49 1.29
CA LEU A 28 11.19 -9.11 0.74
C LEU A 28 10.61 -10.21 -0.14
N ALA A 29 11.42 -10.87 -0.96
CA ALA A 29 10.97 -11.97 -1.82
C ALA A 29 10.49 -13.17 -1.02
N SER A 30 11.12 -13.50 0.10
CA SER A 30 10.66 -14.61 0.94
C SER A 30 9.37 -14.29 1.68
N ARG A 31 9.27 -13.09 2.26
CA ARG A 31 8.15 -12.71 3.13
C ARG A 31 6.92 -12.24 2.37
N TYR A 32 7.09 -11.68 1.17
CA TYR A 32 6.05 -11.03 0.38
C TYR A 32 5.95 -11.58 -1.06
N SER A 33 6.21 -12.88 -1.23
CA SER A 33 6.18 -13.54 -2.54
C SER A 33 4.82 -13.48 -3.23
N ALA A 34 3.72 -13.51 -2.47
CA ALA A 34 2.37 -13.41 -3.02
C ALA A 34 2.11 -12.02 -3.61
N GLU A 35 2.51 -10.98 -2.89
CA GLU A 35 2.39 -9.59 -3.29
C GLU A 35 3.23 -9.29 -4.53
N LEU A 36 4.43 -9.87 -4.62
CA LEU A 36 5.28 -9.74 -5.81
C LEU A 36 4.58 -10.29 -7.06
N LYS A 37 3.94 -11.47 -6.96
CA LYS A 37 3.17 -12.06 -8.07
C LYS A 37 2.05 -11.14 -8.52
N ILE A 38 1.35 -10.52 -7.57
CA ILE A 38 0.30 -9.54 -7.87
C ILE A 38 0.91 -8.34 -8.61
N LEU A 39 1.97 -7.73 -8.06
CA LEU A 39 2.63 -6.57 -8.66
C LEU A 39 3.12 -6.83 -10.08
N GLN A 40 3.66 -8.02 -10.34
CA GLN A 40 4.10 -8.46 -11.67
C GLN A 40 2.92 -8.68 -12.63
N SER A 41 1.78 -9.19 -12.13
CA SER A 41 0.57 -9.38 -12.95
C SER A 41 -0.08 -8.06 -13.40
N LEU A 42 0.17 -6.95 -12.69
CA LEU A 42 -0.38 -5.62 -13.01
C LEU A 42 0.26 -4.97 -14.26
N THR A 43 1.12 -5.68 -14.98
CA THR A 43 1.66 -5.27 -16.29
C THR A 43 0.72 -5.60 -17.44
N ASP A 44 -0.34 -6.36 -17.17
CA ASP A 44 -1.34 -6.76 -18.15
C ASP A 44 -2.26 -5.60 -18.57
N GLU A 45 -2.47 -5.44 -19.87
CA GLU A 45 -3.31 -4.40 -20.48
C GLU A 45 -4.80 -4.47 -20.05
N ARG A 46 -5.21 -5.61 -19.48
CA ARG A 46 -6.57 -5.78 -18.92
C ARG A 46 -6.85 -4.85 -17.74
N TYR A 47 -5.81 -4.30 -17.09
CA TYR A 47 -5.96 -3.40 -15.95
C TYR A 47 -5.88 -1.92 -16.35
N GLY A 48 -6.85 -1.11 -15.90
CA GLY A 48 -6.80 0.34 -16.07
C GLY A 48 -5.67 0.99 -15.24
N THR A 49 -5.08 2.08 -15.76
CA THR A 49 -3.94 2.78 -15.13
C THR A 49 -4.20 3.19 -13.67
N ALA A 50 -5.38 3.76 -13.36
CA ALA A 50 -5.69 4.14 -11.98
C ALA A 50 -5.71 2.92 -11.04
N TYR A 51 -6.28 1.81 -11.48
CA TYR A 51 -6.32 0.57 -10.70
C TYR A 51 -4.93 0.01 -10.44
N ILE A 52 -4.04 0.00 -11.44
CA ILE A 52 -2.64 -0.43 -11.30
C ILE A 52 -1.94 0.39 -10.21
N TYR A 53 -2.01 1.72 -10.30
CA TYR A 53 -1.34 2.58 -9.32
C TYR A 53 -1.95 2.47 -7.92
N TYR A 54 -3.28 2.33 -7.82
CA TYR A 54 -3.96 2.15 -6.53
C TYR A 54 -3.55 0.85 -5.84
N THR A 55 -3.49 -0.25 -6.60
CA THR A 55 -3.11 -1.56 -6.10
C THR A 55 -1.64 -1.57 -5.67
N ARG A 56 -0.74 -1.02 -6.50
CA ARG A 56 0.66 -0.80 -6.14
C ARG A 56 0.78 0.00 -4.85
N TYR A 57 -0.01 1.08 -4.71
CA TYR A 57 0.01 1.90 -3.50
C TYR A 57 -0.40 1.13 -2.25
N ARG A 58 -1.50 0.40 -2.31
CA ARG A 58 -1.99 -0.35 -1.15
C ARG A 58 -1.00 -1.43 -0.71
N ILE A 59 -0.47 -2.21 -1.65
CA ILE A 59 0.52 -3.26 -1.37
C ILE A 59 1.78 -2.66 -0.75
N LEU A 60 2.37 -1.65 -1.41
CA LEU A 60 3.61 -1.03 -0.93
C LEU A 60 3.41 -0.29 0.40
N ASN A 61 2.27 0.36 0.61
CA ASN A 61 1.95 1.02 1.89
C ASN A 61 1.82 0.00 3.02
N ARG A 62 1.13 -1.12 2.78
CA ARG A 62 0.95 -2.18 3.77
C ARG A 62 2.29 -2.82 4.14
N ILE A 63 3.06 -3.26 3.13
CA ILE A 63 4.39 -3.85 3.35
C ILE A 63 5.28 -2.86 4.10
N ALA A 64 5.36 -1.60 3.64
CA ALA A 64 6.16 -0.58 4.31
C ALA A 64 5.78 -0.43 5.78
N THR A 65 4.47 -0.36 6.08
CA THR A 65 3.98 -0.22 7.46
C THR A 65 4.38 -1.43 8.31
N GLU A 66 4.23 -2.65 7.79
CA GLU A 66 4.60 -3.88 8.49
C GLU A 66 6.09 -3.98 8.81
N ILE A 67 6.95 -3.52 7.91
CA ILE A 67 8.41 -3.50 8.10
C ILE A 67 8.92 -2.24 8.79
N GLY A 68 8.03 -1.38 9.31
CA GLY A 68 8.40 -0.16 10.04
C GLY A 68 8.93 0.99 9.16
N LEU A 69 8.70 0.93 7.85
CA LEU A 69 8.91 2.03 6.91
C LEU A 69 7.63 2.87 6.75
N HIS A 70 7.80 4.05 6.15
CA HIS A 70 6.68 4.91 5.78
C HIS A 70 6.87 5.40 4.34
N ILE A 71 5.95 5.04 3.44
CA ILE A 71 6.08 5.37 2.00
C ILE A 71 6.04 6.88 1.72
N HIS A 72 5.65 7.72 2.69
CA HIS A 72 5.71 9.18 2.59
C HIS A 72 6.99 9.79 3.16
N ARG A 73 7.94 8.98 3.67
CA ARG A 73 9.24 9.43 4.18
C ARG A 73 10.37 8.69 3.47
N PRO A 74 10.76 9.10 2.24
CA PRO A 74 11.75 8.38 1.44
C PRO A 74 13.14 8.25 2.08
N SER A 75 13.48 9.14 3.02
CA SER A 75 14.74 9.12 3.77
C SER A 75 14.74 8.15 4.96
N GLN A 76 13.59 7.58 5.32
CA GLN A 76 13.48 6.64 6.44
C GLN A 76 14.10 5.29 6.06
N MET A 77 14.70 4.65 7.07
CA MET A 77 15.17 3.27 7.00
C MET A 77 14.60 2.48 8.18
N ALA A 78 14.50 1.18 8.01
CA ALA A 78 14.10 0.24 9.04
C ALA A 78 15.09 -0.92 9.12
N MET A 79 15.25 -1.47 10.31
CA MET A 79 16.04 -2.68 10.56
C MET A 79 15.08 -3.79 10.95
N VAL A 80 15.00 -4.85 10.15
CA VAL A 80 14.13 -6.02 10.41
C VAL A 80 14.94 -7.28 10.19
N ASP A 81 14.98 -8.19 11.16
CA ASP A 81 15.73 -9.46 11.08
C ASP A 81 17.19 -9.26 10.63
N ASN A 82 17.85 -8.22 11.17
CA ASN A 82 19.21 -7.75 10.81
C ASN A 82 19.38 -7.24 9.36
N VAL A 83 18.30 -7.02 8.64
CA VAL A 83 18.29 -6.48 7.29
C VAL A 83 17.94 -5.00 7.31
N ARG A 84 18.76 -4.19 6.62
CA ARG A 84 18.50 -2.76 6.42
C ARG A 84 17.55 -2.56 5.24
N LEU A 85 16.31 -2.21 5.53
CA LEU A 85 15.27 -1.92 4.54
C LEU A 85 15.17 -0.41 4.33
N THR A 86 15.07 0.00 3.06
CA THR A 86 14.91 1.40 2.66
C THR A 86 13.74 1.55 1.70
N TYR A 87 13.26 2.79 1.56
CA TYR A 87 12.26 3.12 0.54
C TYR A 87 12.73 2.67 -0.85
N GLN A 88 13.99 2.94 -1.22
CA GLN A 88 14.52 2.56 -2.52
C GLN A 88 14.53 1.03 -2.73
N ALA A 89 15.00 0.27 -1.73
CA ALA A 89 15.04 -1.19 -1.82
C ALA A 89 13.65 -1.83 -1.98
N LEU A 90 12.63 -1.28 -1.30
CA LEU A 90 11.25 -1.74 -1.45
C LEU A 90 10.72 -1.50 -2.88
N PHE A 91 11.03 -0.35 -3.46
CA PHE A 91 10.58 0.00 -4.81
C PHE A 91 11.34 -0.75 -5.90
N GLU A 92 12.63 -0.97 -5.71
CA GLU A 92 13.46 -1.79 -6.60
C GLU A 92 12.97 -3.25 -6.62
N TRP A 93 12.74 -3.84 -5.44
CA TRP A 93 12.15 -5.17 -5.32
C TRP A 93 10.79 -5.29 -6.02
N ALA A 94 9.97 -4.25 -5.92
CA ALA A 94 8.65 -4.22 -6.54
C ALA A 94 8.67 -3.90 -8.04
N GLU A 95 9.84 -3.58 -8.62
CA GLU A 95 10.00 -3.09 -10.00
C GLU A 95 9.12 -1.85 -10.30
N VAL A 96 8.92 -0.98 -9.30
CA VAL A 96 8.12 0.24 -9.42
C VAL A 96 9.03 1.46 -9.46
N ASN A 97 8.87 2.31 -10.49
CA ASN A 97 9.57 3.59 -10.54
C ASN A 97 9.11 4.51 -9.40
N SER A 98 10.00 4.77 -8.45
CA SER A 98 9.74 5.54 -7.22
C SER A 98 9.38 7.01 -7.49
N GLY A 99 9.93 7.61 -8.54
CA GLY A 99 9.64 8.99 -8.96
C GLY A 99 8.22 9.15 -9.51
N SER A 100 7.87 8.33 -10.52
CA SER A 100 6.51 8.31 -11.09
C SER A 100 5.46 7.99 -10.05
N PHE A 101 5.75 7.04 -9.16
CA PHE A 101 4.86 6.68 -8.07
C PHE A 101 4.66 7.82 -7.06
N GLY A 102 5.68 8.61 -6.76
CA GLY A 102 5.57 9.77 -5.87
C GLY A 102 4.50 10.78 -6.31
N ASN A 103 4.43 11.06 -7.62
CA ASN A 103 3.44 11.97 -8.19
C ASN A 103 2.01 11.43 -8.10
N VAL A 104 1.85 10.12 -8.30
CA VAL A 104 0.54 9.46 -8.29
C VAL A 104 0.03 9.21 -6.87
N LYS A 105 0.95 8.94 -5.94
CA LYS A 105 0.68 8.70 -4.53
C LYS A 105 -0.17 9.81 -3.90
N ALA A 106 0.14 11.07 -4.18
CA ALA A 106 -0.61 12.20 -3.65
C ALA A 106 -2.08 12.19 -4.10
N GLN A 107 -2.34 11.85 -5.36
CA GLN A 107 -3.69 11.74 -5.92
C GLN A 107 -4.47 10.59 -5.31
N ILE A 108 -3.81 9.46 -5.05
CA ILE A 108 -4.42 8.29 -4.39
C ILE A 108 -4.82 8.63 -2.95
N VAL A 109 -3.93 9.26 -2.18
CA VAL A 109 -4.21 9.69 -0.81
C VAL A 109 -5.38 10.66 -0.77
N GLU A 110 -5.42 11.62 -1.69
CA GLU A 110 -6.54 12.55 -1.82
C GLU A 110 -7.84 11.82 -2.15
N GLY A 111 -7.80 10.87 -3.09
CA GLY A 111 -8.96 10.04 -3.42
C GLY A 111 -9.50 9.25 -2.23
N GLU A 112 -8.63 8.69 -1.39
CA GLU A 112 -9.02 8.00 -0.14
C GLU A 112 -9.65 8.94 0.88
N GLN A 113 -9.12 10.16 1.03
CA GLN A 113 -9.71 11.18 1.91
C GLN A 113 -11.13 11.53 1.45
N ILE A 114 -11.32 11.80 0.16
CA ILE A 114 -12.64 12.09 -0.42
C ILE A 114 -13.59 10.90 -0.23
N ARG A 115 -13.10 9.67 -0.43
CA ARG A 115 -13.90 8.45 -0.19
C ARG A 115 -14.42 8.40 1.26
N GLN A 116 -13.56 8.67 2.23
CA GLN A 116 -13.92 8.70 3.65
C GLN A 116 -14.91 9.83 3.95
N GLU A 117 -14.71 11.03 3.42
CA GLU A 117 -15.65 12.15 3.59
C GLU A 117 -17.04 11.83 3.01
N LEU A 118 -17.08 11.34 1.77
CA LEU A 118 -18.34 10.96 1.10
C LEU A 118 -19.07 9.83 1.84
N SER A 119 -18.34 8.87 2.41
CA SER A 119 -18.94 7.77 3.19
C SER A 119 -19.65 8.22 4.46
N ARG A 120 -19.36 9.44 4.95
CA ARG A 120 -19.97 10.01 6.16
C ARG A 120 -21.18 10.91 5.85
N LEU A 121 -21.45 11.18 4.58
CA LEU A 121 -22.60 12.00 4.18
C LEU A 121 -23.89 11.21 4.34
N SER A 122 -24.86 11.80 5.05
CA SER A 122 -26.20 11.21 5.21
C SER A 122 -27.00 11.22 3.90
N SER A 123 -26.77 12.22 3.05
CA SER A 123 -27.51 12.44 1.81
C SER A 123 -26.58 12.93 0.68
N PRO A 124 -25.77 12.06 0.08
CA PRO A 124 -24.92 12.42 -1.06
C PRO A 124 -25.76 12.70 -2.31
N THR A 125 -25.34 13.68 -3.11
CA THR A 125 -25.88 13.90 -4.46
C THR A 125 -25.60 12.68 -5.36
N GLN A 126 -26.29 12.58 -6.50
CA GLN A 126 -26.05 11.51 -7.48
C GLN A 126 -24.58 11.49 -7.95
N GLN A 127 -24.00 12.66 -8.23
CA GLN A 127 -22.60 12.77 -8.64
C GLN A 127 -21.62 12.29 -7.56
N GLN A 128 -21.89 12.63 -6.29
CA GLN A 128 -21.09 12.15 -5.14
C GLN A 128 -21.25 10.64 -4.93
N THR A 129 -22.45 10.11 -5.12
CA THR A 129 -22.72 8.67 -5.03
C THR A 129 -21.94 7.91 -6.10
N THR A 130 -21.98 8.39 -7.34
CA THR A 130 -21.20 7.81 -8.44
C THR A 130 -19.69 7.88 -8.17
N LEU A 131 -19.17 9.00 -7.68
CA LEU A 131 -17.76 9.11 -7.29
C LEU A 131 -17.39 8.15 -6.16
N LEU A 132 -18.23 8.03 -5.12
CA LEU A 132 -18.02 7.11 -4.01
C LEU A 132 -18.02 5.65 -4.47
N GLN A 133 -18.93 5.25 -5.37
CA GLN A 133 -18.95 3.92 -5.96
C GLN A 133 -17.63 3.63 -6.69
N HIS A 134 -17.14 4.56 -7.51
CA HIS A 134 -15.88 4.40 -8.22
C HIS A 134 -14.67 4.29 -7.27
N LEU A 135 -14.60 5.14 -6.24
CA LEU A 135 -13.54 5.09 -5.24
C LEU A 135 -13.62 3.79 -4.42
N ASN A 136 -14.81 3.29 -4.10
CA ASN A 136 -15.00 2.01 -3.42
C ASN A 136 -14.58 0.83 -4.31
N CYS A 137 -14.85 0.88 -5.62
CA CYS A 137 -14.29 -0.08 -6.56
C CYS A 137 -12.76 -0.06 -6.45
N LEU A 138 -12.09 1.08 -6.59
CA LEU A 138 -10.62 1.14 -6.47
C LEU A 138 -10.09 0.63 -5.10
N ALA A 139 -10.82 0.91 -4.03
CA ALA A 139 -10.43 0.52 -2.66
C ALA A 139 -10.66 -0.95 -2.32
N THR A 140 -11.58 -1.65 -3.00
CA THR A 140 -11.78 -3.10 -2.81
C THR A 140 -10.80 -3.88 -3.66
N ASP A 141 -10.15 -4.88 -3.06
CA ASP A 141 -9.43 -5.89 -3.82
C ASP A 141 -10.43 -6.62 -4.73
N PRO A 142 -10.18 -6.76 -6.05
CA PRO A 142 -10.63 -7.99 -6.67
C PRO A 142 -9.90 -9.10 -5.93
N ASP A 143 -10.59 -10.18 -5.64
CA ASP A 143 -9.95 -11.41 -5.22
C ASP A 143 -8.75 -11.64 -6.15
N LEU A 144 -7.53 -11.55 -5.62
CA LEU A 144 -6.29 -11.46 -6.41
C LEU A 144 -5.98 -12.80 -7.10
N THR A 145 -6.82 -13.80 -6.83
CA THR A 145 -6.89 -15.10 -7.47
C THR A 145 -7.98 -15.18 -8.55
N ALA A 146 -8.95 -14.27 -8.55
CA ALA A 146 -10.04 -14.25 -9.50
C ALA A 146 -9.57 -13.65 -10.83
N THR A 147 -9.70 -14.44 -11.88
CA THR A 147 -9.56 -14.10 -13.31
C THR A 147 -10.53 -13.00 -13.80
N VAL A 148 -11.30 -12.40 -12.90
CA VAL A 148 -12.23 -11.32 -13.23
C VAL A 148 -11.41 -10.05 -13.45
N ALA A 149 -10.99 -9.86 -14.70
CA ALA A 149 -10.45 -8.61 -15.19
C ALA A 149 -11.40 -7.49 -14.74
N ARG A 150 -10.94 -6.62 -13.83
CA ARG A 150 -11.68 -5.40 -13.55
C ARG A 150 -11.56 -4.55 -14.80
N PRO A 151 -12.68 -4.34 -15.50
CA PRO A 151 -12.60 -4.03 -16.91
C PRO A 151 -11.95 -2.66 -17.08
N ALA A 152 -11.11 -2.56 -18.11
CA ALA A 152 -10.65 -1.29 -18.67
C ALA A 152 -11.81 -0.29 -18.94
N SER A 153 -13.07 -0.77 -18.93
CA SER A 153 -14.29 0.04 -19.01
C SER A 153 -14.61 0.86 -17.76
N LEU A 154 -14.01 0.58 -16.60
CA LEU A 154 -13.89 1.56 -15.50
C LEU A 154 -12.77 2.55 -15.82
N GLY A 155 -12.72 3.04 -17.07
CA GLY A 155 -11.66 3.79 -17.75
C GLY A 155 -11.24 5.08 -17.08
N TRP A 156 -10.70 4.97 -15.89
CA TRP A 156 -10.19 6.06 -15.11
C TRP A 156 -8.71 6.10 -15.39
N SER A 157 -8.35 7.03 -16.26
CA SER A 157 -7.01 7.55 -16.24
C SER A 157 -6.80 8.32 -14.93
N LEU A 158 -5.55 8.55 -14.54
CA LEU A 158 -5.22 9.43 -13.42
C LEU A 158 -5.82 10.84 -13.60
N SER A 159 -6.02 11.29 -14.84
CA SER A 159 -6.68 12.57 -15.12
C SER A 159 -8.17 12.53 -14.79
N THR A 160 -8.86 11.41 -14.99
CA THR A 160 -10.26 11.24 -14.58
C THR A 160 -10.41 11.36 -13.06
N LEU A 161 -9.56 10.69 -12.28
CA LEU A 161 -9.57 10.80 -10.82
C LEU A 161 -9.31 12.26 -10.39
N ARG A 162 -8.27 12.89 -10.95
CA ARG A 162 -7.89 14.28 -10.67
C ARG A 162 -9.01 15.28 -11.00
N SER A 163 -9.70 15.12 -12.13
CA SER A 163 -10.81 16.00 -12.50
C SER A 163 -11.95 15.90 -11.50
N HIS A 164 -12.29 14.69 -11.04
CA HIS A 164 -13.32 14.50 -10.03
C HIS A 164 -12.93 15.09 -8.66
N THR A 165 -11.66 14.95 -8.24
CA THR A 165 -11.18 15.55 -6.98
C THR A 165 -11.18 17.08 -7.03
N VAL A 166 -10.75 17.67 -8.15
CA VAL A 166 -10.78 19.14 -8.36
C VAL A 166 -12.21 19.66 -8.34
N ILE A 167 -13.14 19.01 -9.04
CA ILE A 167 -14.56 19.42 -9.05
C ILE A 167 -15.18 19.32 -7.66
N TYR A 168 -14.87 18.25 -6.92
CA TYR A 168 -15.34 18.10 -5.53
C TYR A 168 -14.83 19.24 -4.65
N ARG A 169 -13.52 19.57 -4.68
CA ARG A 169 -12.95 20.68 -3.91
C ARG A 169 -13.54 22.03 -4.28
N ALA A 170 -13.67 22.33 -5.58
CA ALA A 170 -14.22 23.60 -6.04
C ALA A 170 -15.64 23.85 -5.50
N ARG A 171 -16.42 22.78 -5.30
CA ARG A 171 -17.80 22.88 -4.79
C ARG A 171 -17.92 22.83 -3.26
N HIS A 172 -16.93 22.29 -2.57
CA HIS A 172 -16.98 22.09 -1.10
C HIS A 172 -16.03 22.97 -0.29
N GLN A 173 -14.98 23.54 -0.91
CA GLN A 173 -14.12 24.56 -0.27
C GLN A 173 -14.67 25.99 -0.41
N GLN A 174 -15.73 26.19 -1.19
CA GLN A 174 -16.51 27.43 -1.15
C GLN A 174 -17.51 27.39 0.03
N ARG A 175 -17.00 27.41 1.28
CA ARG A 175 -17.82 27.93 2.38
C ARG A 175 -17.85 29.45 2.27
N PRO A 176 -19.02 30.10 2.40
CA PRO A 176 -19.09 31.55 2.39
C PRO A 176 -18.28 32.08 3.57
N VAL A 177 -17.38 33.02 3.30
CA VAL A 177 -16.88 33.94 4.32
C VAL A 177 -18.13 34.69 4.79
N GLY A 178 -18.70 34.26 5.91
CA GLY A 178 -19.84 34.96 6.51
C GLY A 178 -19.46 36.42 6.77
N PRO A 179 -20.36 37.38 6.52
CA PRO A 179 -20.06 38.77 6.82
C PRO A 179 -19.79 38.92 8.32
N ARG A 180 -18.69 39.61 8.64
CA ARG A 180 -18.36 40.04 10.00
C ARG A 180 -19.36 41.09 10.50
#